data_AF-A0A291QKK0-F1
#
_entry.id   AF-A0A291QKK0-F1
#
_cell.length_a   1.000
_cell.length_b   1.000
_cell.length_c   1.000
_cell.angle_alpha   90.00
_cell.angle_beta   90.00
_cell.angle_gamma   90.00
#
_symmetry.space_group_name_H-M   'P 1'
#
loop_
_entity.id
_entity.type
_entity.pdbx_description
1 polymer ?
#
loop_
_entity_poly.entity_id
_entity_poly.type
_entity_poly.pdbx_seq_one_letter_code
_entity_poly.pdbx_strand_id
1 'polypeptide(L)'
;MSDDSAESLDGVIGTHINAINYEVMDWATEALPAHVPADDLKKLKLAAGEHLAAMLTTAYLGIVPVAVDIQGSVDLVYRVADSDSDALSLLLGRTGVEFADFEVKSIPGDFREHDAAASRALKRGEKPGTHWSTFVSANDVVEAAQSMIAKAAKQLRDKSAPDRARVVFIVSHFFDRPYVECLDPVIAHTLSAPTLPDEIDAMWVFFAPSHLVVWSVVEQRWTQLLIGSFKEDMTAPEVDFDMELLQHYEGLFLERAGLDGPSPFYYGLGAGELASDFDTE
;
A
#
# COMPACT_ATOMS: atom_id res chain seq x y z
N MET A 1 -39.36 36.08 9.55
CA MET A 1 -38.57 35.11 10.31
C MET A 1 -37.87 34.26 9.28
N SER A 2 -36.56 34.34 9.29
CA SER A 2 -35.64 34.04 8.19
C SER A 2 -35.59 32.56 7.85
N ASP A 3 -35.58 32.33 6.54
CA ASP A 3 -35.43 31.08 5.81
C ASP A 3 -33.93 30.74 5.70
N ASP A 4 -33.27 30.61 6.86
CA ASP A 4 -31.80 30.56 7.00
C ASP A 4 -31.26 29.13 7.21
N SER A 5 -31.96 28.10 6.73
CA SER A 5 -31.50 26.70 6.85
C SER A 5 -31.08 26.04 5.53
N ALA A 6 -31.00 26.82 4.45
CA ALA A 6 -30.34 26.42 3.22
C ALA A 6 -28.90 26.93 3.19
N GLU A 7 -28.11 26.61 4.23
CA GLU A 7 -26.66 26.63 4.10
C GLU A 7 -26.26 25.52 3.12
N SER A 8 -26.20 25.90 1.84
CA SER A 8 -25.25 25.46 0.82
C SER A 8 -24.45 24.19 1.20
N LEU A 9 -24.99 23.02 0.85
CA LEU A 9 -24.22 21.77 0.73
C LEU A 9 -23.16 21.83 -0.38
N ASP A 10 -23.11 22.92 -1.15
CA ASP A 10 -22.12 23.17 -2.23
C ASP A 10 -20.67 23.28 -1.71
N GLY A 11 -20.45 23.25 -0.39
CA GLY A 11 -19.13 23.27 0.24
C GLY A 11 -18.62 21.92 0.76
N VAL A 12 -19.45 20.85 0.79
CA VAL A 12 -19.01 19.53 1.26
C VAL A 12 -18.41 18.76 0.09
N ILE A 13 -17.14 19.04 -0.22
CA ILE A 13 -16.38 18.21 -1.15
C ILE A 13 -16.16 16.86 -0.46
N GLY A 14 -16.94 15.86 -0.85
CA GLY A 14 -16.75 14.48 -0.41
C GLY A 14 -15.39 13.92 -0.85
N THR A 15 -15.01 12.79 -0.27
CA THR A 15 -13.76 12.10 -0.64
C THR A 15 -13.93 11.28 -1.90
N HIS A 16 -12.92 11.33 -2.77
CA HIS A 16 -12.89 10.52 -3.97
C HIS A 16 -12.54 9.07 -3.62
N ILE A 17 -13.34 8.14 -4.13
CA ILE A 17 -13.19 6.71 -3.90
C ILE A 17 -13.16 6.03 -5.26
N ASN A 18 -12.12 5.26 -5.52
CA ASN A 18 -12.06 4.30 -6.61
C ASN A 18 -12.10 2.90 -6.03
N ALA A 19 -13.17 2.17 -6.33
CA ALA A 19 -13.32 0.79 -5.92
C ALA A 19 -12.93 -0.16 -7.06
N ILE A 20 -12.21 -1.24 -6.73
CA ILE A 20 -12.00 -2.38 -7.63
C ILE A 20 -12.67 -3.61 -7.05
N ASN A 21 -13.20 -4.44 -7.95
CA ASN A 21 -13.84 -5.68 -7.60
C ASN A 21 -12.81 -6.74 -7.17
N TYR A 22 -13.24 -7.70 -6.34
CA TYR A 22 -12.47 -8.89 -5.96
C TYR A 22 -11.91 -9.64 -7.18
N GLU A 23 -12.71 -9.80 -8.23
CA GLU A 23 -12.28 -10.42 -9.50
C GLU A 23 -11.04 -9.73 -10.12
N VAL A 24 -10.87 -8.42 -9.91
CA VAL A 24 -9.71 -7.67 -10.42
C VAL A 24 -8.46 -7.96 -9.59
N MET A 25 -8.62 -8.15 -8.28
CA MET A 25 -7.53 -8.60 -7.41
C MET A 25 -7.14 -10.05 -7.70
N ASP A 26 -8.12 -10.94 -7.91
CA ASP A 26 -7.88 -12.31 -8.38
C ASP A 26 -7.11 -12.31 -9.70
N TRP A 27 -7.58 -11.52 -10.68
CA TRP A 27 -6.89 -11.37 -11.95
C TRP A 27 -5.45 -10.85 -11.76
N ALA A 28 -5.23 -9.82 -10.95
CA ALA A 28 -3.89 -9.25 -10.76
C ALA A 28 -2.92 -10.26 -10.14
N THR A 29 -3.39 -11.05 -9.18
CA THR A 29 -2.59 -12.10 -8.51
C THR A 29 -2.28 -13.29 -9.43
N GLU A 30 -3.09 -13.55 -10.46
CA GLU A 30 -2.79 -14.52 -11.53
C GLU A 30 -1.92 -13.94 -12.65
N ALA A 31 -2.23 -12.72 -13.08
CA ALA A 31 -1.63 -12.08 -14.24
C ALA A 31 -0.14 -11.78 -14.02
N LEU A 32 0.24 -11.36 -12.82
CA LEU A 32 1.63 -11.07 -12.48
C LEU A 32 2.56 -12.28 -12.70
N PRO A 33 2.33 -13.45 -12.04
CA PRO A 33 3.11 -14.67 -12.31
C PRO A 33 3.03 -15.17 -13.75
N ALA A 34 1.90 -14.95 -14.44
CA ALA A 34 1.72 -15.41 -15.81
C ALA A 34 2.50 -14.60 -16.86
N HIS A 35 2.77 -13.31 -16.60
CA HIS A 35 3.35 -12.39 -17.58
C HIS A 35 4.71 -11.82 -17.18
N VAL A 36 5.03 -11.77 -15.89
CA VAL A 36 6.34 -11.33 -15.39
C VAL A 36 7.24 -12.54 -15.18
N PRO A 37 8.48 -12.55 -15.71
CA PRO A 37 9.40 -13.66 -15.50
C PRO A 37 9.61 -13.97 -14.01
N ALA A 38 9.58 -15.25 -13.65
CA ALA A 38 9.73 -15.69 -12.26
C ALA A 38 11.03 -15.18 -11.60
N ASP A 39 12.12 -15.07 -12.37
CA ASP A 39 13.39 -14.54 -11.85
C ASP A 39 13.34 -13.04 -11.55
N ASP A 40 12.45 -12.29 -12.20
CA ASP A 40 12.21 -10.88 -11.88
C ASP A 40 11.29 -10.73 -10.67
N LEU A 41 10.26 -11.57 -10.55
CA LEU A 41 9.38 -11.60 -9.36
C LEU A 41 10.15 -11.94 -8.09
N LYS A 42 11.17 -12.81 -8.17
CA LYS A 42 12.05 -13.15 -7.04
C LYS A 42 12.91 -11.98 -6.54
N LYS A 43 13.02 -10.88 -7.31
CA LYS A 43 13.75 -9.68 -6.88
C LYS A 43 12.90 -8.76 -6.00
N LEU A 44 11.58 -8.92 -6.04
CA LEU A 44 10.67 -8.14 -5.21
C LEU A 44 10.99 -8.35 -3.73
N LYS A 45 11.32 -7.27 -3.04
CA LYS A 45 11.66 -7.31 -1.61
C LYS A 45 10.40 -7.42 -0.77
N LEU A 46 10.07 -8.65 -0.35
CA LEU A 46 8.92 -8.92 0.52
C LEU A 46 8.90 -8.04 1.78
N ALA A 47 10.08 -7.87 2.41
CA ALA A 47 10.22 -7.05 3.62
C ALA A 47 9.97 -5.55 3.43
N ALA A 48 10.01 -5.06 2.18
CA ALA A 48 9.71 -3.67 1.84
C ALA A 48 8.29 -3.48 1.27
N GLY A 49 7.55 -4.57 1.05
CA GLY A 49 6.22 -4.54 0.43
C GLY A 49 6.23 -4.28 -1.08
N GLU A 50 7.35 -4.54 -1.77
CA GLU A 50 7.44 -4.35 -3.24
C GLU A 50 6.45 -5.26 -4.00
N HIS A 51 6.19 -6.46 -3.48
CA HIS A 51 5.19 -7.36 -4.05
C HIS A 51 3.75 -6.87 -3.85
N LEU A 52 3.43 -6.30 -2.69
CA LEU A 52 2.14 -5.66 -2.46
C LEU A 52 1.95 -4.46 -3.38
N ALA A 53 2.99 -3.64 -3.54
CA ALA A 53 2.97 -2.53 -4.50
C ALA A 53 2.71 -3.04 -5.91
N ALA A 54 3.41 -4.07 -6.39
CA ALA A 54 3.20 -4.66 -7.71
C ALA A 54 1.78 -5.21 -7.87
N MET A 55 1.27 -5.96 -6.90
CA MET A 55 -0.08 -6.52 -6.91
C MET A 55 -1.16 -5.43 -6.95
N LEU A 56 -1.10 -4.48 -6.02
CA LEU A 56 -2.08 -3.39 -5.91
C LEU A 56 -2.05 -2.48 -7.14
N THR A 57 -0.87 -2.04 -7.58
CA THR A 57 -0.77 -1.19 -8.78
C THR A 57 -1.22 -1.94 -10.02
N THR A 58 -0.92 -3.23 -10.17
CA THR A 58 -1.45 -4.05 -11.28
C THR A 58 -2.98 -4.09 -11.25
N ALA A 59 -3.60 -4.31 -10.09
CA ALA A 59 -5.04 -4.35 -9.96
C ALA A 59 -5.70 -3.01 -10.29
N TYR A 60 -5.16 -1.90 -9.80
CA TYR A 60 -5.73 -0.57 -10.03
C TYR A 60 -5.42 0.01 -11.42
N LEU A 61 -4.29 -0.35 -12.03
CA LEU A 61 -3.94 0.06 -13.39
C LEU A 61 -4.52 -0.88 -14.46
N GLY A 62 -4.97 -2.09 -14.08
CA GLY A 62 -5.49 -3.10 -15.00
C GLY A 62 -4.46 -3.62 -15.99
N ILE A 63 -3.16 -3.44 -15.70
CA ILE A 63 -2.03 -3.85 -16.54
C ILE A 63 -0.89 -4.37 -15.66
N VAL A 64 -0.09 -5.31 -16.18
CA VAL A 64 1.10 -5.83 -15.50
C VAL A 64 2.32 -4.94 -15.78
N PRO A 65 3.34 -4.91 -14.88
CA PRO A 65 4.56 -4.17 -15.15
C PRO A 65 5.33 -4.83 -16.31
N VAL A 66 5.87 -4.00 -17.20
CA VAL A 66 6.75 -4.44 -18.29
C VAL A 66 8.20 -4.67 -17.82
N ALA A 67 8.55 -4.19 -16.62
CA ALA A 67 9.83 -4.43 -15.97
C ALA A 67 9.70 -4.35 -14.44
N VAL A 68 10.44 -5.23 -13.75
CA VAL A 68 10.59 -5.28 -12.29
C VAL A 68 12.08 -5.34 -11.95
N ASP A 69 12.57 -4.35 -11.20
CA ASP A 69 13.95 -4.22 -10.71
C ASP A 69 15.03 -4.69 -11.72
N ILE A 70 14.99 -4.12 -12.93
CA ILE A 70 15.95 -4.45 -13.99
C ILE A 70 17.20 -3.57 -13.83
N GLN A 71 18.31 -4.17 -13.37
CA GLN A 71 19.68 -3.65 -13.48
C GLN A 71 19.85 -2.13 -13.24
N GLY A 72 19.43 -1.65 -12.07
CA GLY A 72 19.61 -0.24 -11.69
C GLY A 72 18.50 0.70 -12.15
N SER A 73 17.46 0.17 -12.80
CA SER A 73 16.20 0.86 -13.06
C SER A 73 15.40 1.12 -11.76
N VAL A 74 14.25 1.77 -11.92
CA VAL A 74 13.21 1.89 -10.89
C VAL A 74 12.62 0.52 -10.54
N ASP A 75 11.90 0.44 -9.42
CA ASP A 75 11.40 -0.84 -8.89
C ASP A 75 10.35 -1.47 -9.81
N LEU A 76 9.39 -0.69 -10.33
CA LEU A 76 8.37 -1.16 -11.28
C LEU A 76 8.21 -0.18 -12.45
N VAL A 77 8.03 -0.70 -13.66
CA VAL A 77 7.70 0.09 -14.86
C VAL A 77 6.42 -0.44 -15.48
N TYR A 78 5.45 0.44 -15.67
CA TYR A 78 4.19 0.15 -16.36
C TYR A 78 4.14 0.88 -17.68
N ARG A 79 3.68 0.20 -18.73
CA ARG A 79 3.36 0.82 -20.02
C ARG A 79 1.90 1.20 -20.00
N VAL A 80 1.61 2.44 -19.62
CA VAL A 80 0.25 2.97 -19.39
C VAL A 80 -0.57 2.95 -20.68
N ALA A 81 0.07 3.08 -21.83
CA ALA A 81 -0.57 2.99 -23.14
C ALA A 81 -1.21 1.61 -23.43
N ASP A 82 -0.86 0.57 -22.67
CA ASP A 82 -1.46 -0.76 -22.80
C ASP A 82 -2.75 -0.89 -21.98
N SER A 83 -3.11 0.13 -21.19
CA SER A 83 -4.37 0.18 -20.45
C SER A 83 -5.45 0.90 -21.25
N ASP A 84 -6.66 0.34 -21.24
CA ASP A 84 -7.84 0.93 -21.89
C ASP A 84 -8.51 2.03 -21.04
N SER A 85 -7.92 2.41 -19.90
CA SER A 85 -8.54 3.31 -18.92
C SER A 85 -7.90 4.70 -18.87
N ASP A 86 -8.61 5.69 -19.44
CA ASP A 86 -8.24 7.11 -19.34
C ASP A 86 -8.19 7.61 -17.89
N ALA A 87 -8.96 7.00 -16.98
CA ALA A 87 -9.05 7.37 -15.57
C ALA A 87 -7.73 7.13 -14.80
N LEU A 88 -6.83 6.30 -15.32
CA LEU A 88 -5.54 6.00 -14.67
C LEU A 88 -4.59 7.18 -14.67
N SER A 89 -4.68 8.04 -15.69
CA SER A 89 -3.85 9.25 -15.78
C SER A 89 -4.03 10.14 -14.54
N LEU A 90 -5.21 10.11 -13.93
CA LEU A 90 -5.50 10.87 -12.70
C LEU A 90 -4.75 10.29 -11.50
N LEU A 91 -4.65 8.96 -11.37
CA LEU A 91 -3.95 8.28 -10.28
C LEU A 91 -2.43 8.36 -10.41
N LEU A 92 -1.93 8.52 -11.63
CA LEU A 92 -0.51 8.69 -11.94
C LEU A 92 -0.04 10.13 -11.80
N GLY A 93 -0.97 11.08 -11.65
CA GLY A 93 -0.67 12.50 -11.47
C GLY A 93 -0.05 13.17 -12.69
N ARG A 94 -0.14 12.52 -13.85
CA ARG A 94 0.34 13.05 -15.13
C ARG A 94 -0.47 12.45 -16.27
N THR A 95 -0.89 13.27 -17.22
CA THR A 95 -1.71 12.88 -18.37
C THR A 95 -0.87 12.67 -19.62
N GLY A 96 -1.33 11.79 -20.52
CA GLY A 96 -0.73 11.59 -21.84
C GLY A 96 0.67 10.97 -21.84
N VAL A 97 1.05 10.28 -20.76
CA VAL A 97 2.33 9.57 -20.66
C VAL A 97 2.20 8.14 -21.19
N GLU A 98 3.25 7.64 -21.83
CA GLU A 98 3.29 6.24 -22.29
C GLU A 98 3.68 5.28 -21.16
N PHE A 99 4.48 5.75 -20.19
CA PHE A 99 5.01 4.94 -19.10
C PHE A 99 4.84 5.61 -17.74
N ALA A 100 4.72 4.76 -16.72
CA ALA A 100 4.78 5.13 -15.31
C ALA A 100 5.86 4.31 -14.61
N ASP A 101 6.77 5.02 -13.94
CA ASP A 101 7.89 4.47 -13.20
C ASP A 101 7.60 4.61 -11.70
N PHE A 102 7.64 3.49 -10.98
CA PHE A 102 7.39 3.45 -9.54
C PHE A 102 8.68 3.14 -8.79
N GLU A 103 8.93 3.90 -7.72
CA GLU A 103 9.91 3.54 -6.70
C GLU A 103 9.17 3.28 -5.38
N VAL A 104 9.36 2.09 -4.83
CA VAL A 104 8.69 1.59 -3.64
C VAL A 104 9.60 1.80 -2.43
N LYS A 105 9.04 2.28 -1.32
CA LYS A 105 9.74 2.43 -0.05
C LYS A 105 8.85 2.01 1.10
N SER A 106 9.40 1.27 2.05
CA SER A 106 8.75 1.04 3.34
C SER A 106 9.14 2.14 4.33
N ILE A 107 8.19 2.63 5.12
CA ILE A 107 8.50 3.49 6.27
C ILE A 107 9.26 2.66 7.31
N PRO A 108 10.38 3.16 7.87
CA PRO A 108 11.09 2.45 8.93
C PRO A 108 10.27 2.43 10.23
N GLY A 109 10.44 1.36 11.00
CA GLY A 109 9.96 1.23 12.37
C GLY A 109 10.71 0.14 13.14
N ASP A 110 10.50 0.16 14.44
CA ASP A 110 11.28 -0.65 15.39
C ASP A 110 10.75 -2.08 15.51
N PHE A 111 9.55 -2.37 14.99
CA PHE A 111 8.95 -3.69 15.09
C PHE A 111 9.74 -4.72 14.29
N ARG A 112 10.19 -4.41 13.07
CA ARG A 112 10.99 -5.36 12.27
C ARG A 112 12.32 -5.73 12.94
N GLU A 113 12.95 -4.79 13.64
CA GLU A 113 14.16 -5.08 14.43
C GLU A 113 13.83 -5.97 15.63
N HIS A 114 12.72 -5.67 16.31
CA HIS A 114 12.21 -6.50 17.39
C HIS A 114 11.87 -7.92 16.93
N ASP A 115 11.18 -8.09 15.81
CA ASP A 115 10.80 -9.39 15.25
C ASP A 115 12.04 -10.22 14.88
N ALA A 116 13.04 -9.58 14.25
CA ALA A 116 14.32 -10.22 13.99
C ALA A 116 15.05 -10.63 15.29
N ALA A 117 14.91 -9.87 16.38
CA ALA A 117 15.44 -10.24 17.69
C ALA A 117 14.65 -11.39 18.34
N ALA A 118 13.32 -11.35 18.27
CA ALA A 118 12.41 -12.39 18.77
C ALA A 118 12.65 -13.73 18.07
N SER A 119 12.75 -13.73 16.75
CA SER A 119 13.11 -14.90 15.94
C SER A 119 14.45 -15.51 16.36
N ARG A 120 15.45 -14.66 16.67
CA ARG A 120 16.76 -15.13 17.17
C ARG A 120 16.67 -15.70 18.59
N ALA A 121 15.86 -15.11 19.47
CA ALA A 121 15.62 -15.62 20.83
C ALA A 121 14.95 -17.00 20.80
N LEU A 122 13.90 -17.17 20.00
CA LEU A 122 13.21 -18.45 19.80
C LEU A 122 14.17 -19.53 19.30
N LYS A 123 15.04 -19.22 18.33
CA LYS A 123 16.07 -20.15 17.85
C LYS A 123 17.07 -20.59 18.93
N ARG A 124 17.23 -19.81 20.00
CA ARG A 124 18.05 -20.15 21.17
C ARG A 124 17.26 -20.83 22.30
N GLY A 125 15.96 -21.06 22.13
CA GLY A 125 15.08 -21.59 23.19
C GLY A 125 14.73 -20.56 24.27
N GLU A 126 14.93 -19.27 24.00
CA GLU A 126 14.60 -18.17 24.89
C GLU A 126 13.17 -17.66 24.63
N LYS A 127 12.51 -17.14 25.66
CA LYS A 127 11.22 -16.46 25.51
C LYS A 127 11.45 -15.09 24.83
N PRO A 128 10.78 -14.80 23.70
CA PRO A 128 10.90 -13.49 23.06
C PRO A 128 10.28 -12.40 23.93
N GLY A 129 10.78 -11.17 23.78
CA GLY A 129 10.22 -10.00 24.43
C GLY A 129 8.88 -9.57 23.83
N THR A 130 8.18 -8.69 24.55
CA THR A 130 6.97 -8.02 24.06
C THR A 130 7.34 -6.70 23.39
N HIS A 131 6.80 -6.45 22.19
CA HIS A 131 6.91 -5.16 21.53
C HIS A 131 5.78 -4.23 21.96
N TRP A 132 6.09 -2.95 22.14
CA TRP A 132 5.12 -1.90 22.42
C TRP A 132 5.23 -0.82 21.36
N SER A 133 4.10 -0.40 20.83
CA SER A 133 4.00 0.67 19.83
C SER A 133 2.91 1.65 20.24
N THR A 134 3.08 2.90 19.86
CA THR A 134 2.08 3.96 20.08
C THR A 134 1.31 4.18 18.78
N PHE A 135 -0.03 4.22 18.87
CA PHE A 135 -0.87 4.62 17.76
C PHE A 135 -0.65 6.10 17.44
N VAL A 136 -0.48 6.41 16.16
CA VAL A 136 -0.33 7.78 15.64
C VAL A 136 -1.45 8.10 14.65
N SER A 137 -1.60 9.35 14.22
CA SER A 137 -2.56 9.65 13.15
C SER A 137 -2.05 9.17 11.79
N ALA A 138 -2.94 8.95 10.82
CA ALA A 138 -2.56 8.65 9.46
C ALA A 138 -1.71 9.78 8.83
N ASN A 139 -1.93 11.03 9.24
CA ASN A 139 -1.07 12.16 8.85
C ASN A 139 0.36 12.02 9.38
N ASP A 140 0.53 11.60 10.64
CA ASP A 140 1.86 11.40 11.23
C ASP A 140 2.63 10.27 10.51
N VAL A 141 1.92 9.26 10.02
CA VAL A 141 2.52 8.21 9.18
C VAL A 141 3.03 8.80 7.86
N VAL A 142 2.23 9.63 7.18
CA VAL A 142 2.64 10.31 5.93
C VAL A 142 3.82 11.27 6.19
N GLU A 143 3.81 12.01 7.30
CA GLU A 143 4.90 12.89 7.70
C GLU A 143 6.20 12.09 7.96
N ALA A 144 6.10 10.94 8.61
CA ALA A 144 7.25 10.07 8.82
C ALA A 144 7.84 9.50 7.53
N ALA A 145 7.04 9.40 6.46
CA ALA A 145 7.49 8.93 5.16
C ALA A 145 8.33 9.96 4.38
N GLN A 146 8.39 11.23 4.80
CA GLN A 146 9.04 12.32 4.05
C GLN A 146 10.49 12.02 3.66
N SER A 147 11.27 11.41 4.55
CA SER A 147 12.65 11.02 4.23
C SER A 147 12.74 9.89 3.20
N MET A 148 11.76 8.99 3.15
CA MET A 148 11.67 7.93 2.13
C MET A 148 11.19 8.48 0.80
N ILE A 149 10.22 9.40 0.82
CA ILE A 149 9.73 10.12 -0.36
C ILE A 149 10.88 10.88 -1.03
N ALA A 150 11.69 11.61 -0.27
CA ALA A 150 12.85 12.32 -0.80
C ALA A 150 13.91 11.37 -1.41
N LYS A 151 14.13 10.19 -0.81
CA LYS A 151 15.02 9.16 -1.36
C LYS A 151 14.47 8.58 -2.66
N ALA A 152 13.18 8.25 -2.69
CA ALA A 152 12.51 7.74 -3.88
C ALA A 152 12.53 8.76 -5.02
N ALA A 153 12.25 10.04 -4.73
CA ALA A 153 12.35 11.13 -5.70
C ALA A 153 13.75 11.28 -6.28
N LYS A 154 14.78 11.17 -5.44
CA LYS A 154 16.17 11.13 -5.94
C LYS A 154 16.39 9.97 -6.90
N GLN A 155 15.96 8.76 -6.56
CA GLN A 155 16.13 7.59 -7.42
C GLN A 155 15.34 7.71 -8.72
N LEU A 156 14.08 8.17 -8.66
CA LEU A 156 13.26 8.44 -9.83
C LEU A 156 13.89 9.50 -10.72
N ARG A 157 14.38 10.62 -10.18
CA ARG A 157 15.09 11.62 -10.99
C ARG A 157 16.33 11.03 -11.68
N ASP A 158 17.09 10.21 -10.97
CA ASP A 158 18.36 9.68 -11.47
C ASP A 158 18.16 8.49 -12.46
N LYS A 159 17.04 7.74 -12.37
CA LYS A 159 16.79 6.50 -13.13
C LYS A 159 15.64 6.57 -14.14
N SER A 160 14.65 7.43 -13.92
CA SER A 160 13.44 7.55 -14.76
C SER A 160 13.60 8.62 -15.84
N ALA A 161 13.09 8.33 -17.04
CA ALA A 161 13.06 9.31 -18.12
C ALA A 161 12.07 10.47 -17.79
N PRO A 162 12.35 11.72 -18.21
CA PRO A 162 11.58 12.90 -17.81
C PRO A 162 10.17 12.98 -18.43
N ASP A 163 9.89 12.18 -19.46
CA ASP A 163 8.62 12.07 -20.16
C ASP A 163 7.66 11.03 -19.55
N ARG A 164 8.08 10.34 -18.48
CA ARG A 164 7.28 9.33 -17.78
C ARG A 164 6.60 9.91 -16.55
N ALA A 165 5.50 9.28 -16.12
CA ALA A 165 4.97 9.54 -14.78
C ALA A 165 5.92 8.95 -13.74
N ARG A 166 6.27 9.73 -12.71
CA ARG A 166 7.15 9.33 -11.62
C ARG A 166 6.35 9.21 -10.34
N VAL A 167 6.15 7.98 -9.88
CA VAL A 167 5.26 7.67 -8.76
C VAL A 167 6.06 7.09 -7.60
N VAL A 168 5.83 7.61 -6.40
CA VAL A 168 6.36 7.03 -5.17
C VAL A 168 5.30 6.12 -4.56
N PHE A 169 5.65 4.89 -4.25
CA PHE A 169 4.78 3.98 -3.50
C PHE A 169 5.35 3.78 -2.09
N ILE A 170 4.63 4.26 -1.08
CA ILE A 170 5.00 4.14 0.33
C ILE A 170 4.23 2.98 0.96
N VAL A 171 4.94 2.12 1.68
CA VAL A 171 4.37 1.03 2.47
C VAL A 171 4.58 1.31 3.96
N SER A 172 3.49 1.38 4.72
CA SER A 172 3.50 1.45 6.18
C SER A 172 3.12 0.08 6.75
N HIS A 173 4.07 -0.60 7.40
CA HIS A 173 3.77 -1.83 8.13
C HIS A 173 2.99 -1.50 9.41
N PHE A 174 1.93 -2.26 9.68
CA PHE A 174 1.02 -1.96 10.78
C PHE A 174 1.72 -1.90 12.14
N PHE A 175 2.61 -2.84 12.45
CA PHE A 175 3.31 -2.85 13.73
C PHE A 175 4.51 -1.90 13.80
N ASP A 176 5.06 -1.46 12.66
CA ASP A 176 6.09 -0.42 12.67
C ASP A 176 5.49 0.94 13.06
N ARG A 177 4.27 1.22 12.57
CA ARG A 177 3.53 2.46 12.81
C ARG A 177 2.02 2.21 12.81
N PRO A 178 1.44 1.73 13.93
CA PRO A 178 0.00 1.58 14.02
C PRO A 178 -0.65 2.95 14.01
N TYR A 179 -1.80 3.07 13.36
CA TYR A 179 -2.50 4.34 13.20
C TYR A 179 -3.95 4.24 13.66
N VAL A 180 -4.47 5.35 14.20
CA VAL A 180 -5.77 5.39 14.89
C VAL A 180 -6.92 5.09 13.93
N GLU A 181 -6.82 5.57 12.70
CA GLU A 181 -7.83 5.46 11.65
C GLU A 181 -7.85 4.07 10.99
N CYS A 182 -7.10 3.07 11.51
CA CYS A 182 -7.01 1.74 10.89
C CYS A 182 -8.34 0.96 10.86
N LEU A 183 -9.31 1.39 11.66
CA LEU A 183 -10.66 0.82 11.71
C LEU A 183 -11.68 1.64 10.89
N ASP A 184 -11.31 2.82 10.42
CA ASP A 184 -12.19 3.67 9.61
C ASP A 184 -12.14 3.21 8.15
N PRO A 185 -13.26 2.93 7.47
CA PRO A 185 -13.23 2.37 6.12
C PRO A 185 -12.68 3.31 5.04
N VAL A 186 -12.61 4.62 5.33
CA VAL A 186 -12.15 5.66 4.41
C VAL A 186 -11.33 6.67 5.18
N ILE A 187 -10.03 6.76 4.90
CA ILE A 187 -9.11 7.67 5.60
C ILE A 187 -8.68 8.86 4.74
N ALA A 188 -8.87 8.82 3.42
CA ALA A 188 -8.42 9.89 2.52
C ALA A 188 -8.95 11.30 2.89
N HIS A 189 -10.12 11.39 3.53
CA HIS A 189 -10.72 12.64 3.99
C HIS A 189 -9.98 13.29 5.17
N THR A 190 -9.23 12.51 5.96
CA THR A 190 -8.49 13.00 7.13
C THR A 190 -7.07 13.42 6.78
N LEU A 191 -6.58 13.04 5.59
CA LEU A 191 -5.20 13.28 5.16
C LEU A 191 -5.02 14.72 4.68
N SER A 192 -3.99 15.37 5.20
CA SER A 192 -3.52 16.67 4.76
C SER A 192 -2.79 16.55 3.42
N ALA A 193 -2.81 17.61 2.62
CA ALA A 193 -2.02 17.66 1.39
C ALA A 193 -0.52 17.40 1.72
N PRO A 194 0.12 16.38 1.10
CA PRO A 194 1.52 16.11 1.32
C PRO A 194 2.37 17.17 0.59
N THR A 195 3.54 17.45 1.15
CA THR A 195 4.60 18.14 0.39
C THR A 195 5.36 17.09 -0.41
N LEU A 196 5.36 17.22 -1.73
CA LEU A 196 6.09 16.34 -2.63
C LEU A 196 7.25 17.10 -3.31
N PRO A 197 8.40 16.44 -3.56
CA PRO A 197 9.41 16.97 -4.46
C PRO A 197 8.85 17.20 -5.88
N ASP A 198 9.32 18.23 -6.56
CA ASP A 198 8.83 18.66 -7.89
C ASP A 198 8.91 17.54 -8.95
N GLU A 199 9.79 16.55 -8.76
CA GLU A 199 9.96 15.44 -9.71
C GLU A 199 8.92 14.33 -9.56
N ILE A 200 8.03 14.40 -8.56
CA ILE A 200 7.02 13.37 -8.27
C ILE A 200 5.65 13.80 -8.76
N ASP A 201 5.04 12.98 -9.61
CA ASP A 201 3.72 13.24 -10.17
C ASP A 201 2.60 12.72 -9.25
N ALA A 202 2.84 11.61 -8.56
CA ALA A 202 1.89 11.03 -7.61
C ALA A 202 2.57 10.29 -6.46
N MET A 203 1.87 10.20 -5.33
CA MET A 203 2.27 9.42 -4.17
C MET A 203 1.15 8.45 -3.77
N TRP A 204 1.47 7.17 -3.79
CA TRP A 204 0.61 6.09 -3.33
C TRP A 204 1.07 5.68 -1.93
N VAL A 205 0.14 5.49 -1.01
CA VAL A 205 0.46 5.06 0.35
C VAL A 205 -0.43 3.88 0.72
N PHE A 206 0.20 2.75 0.96
CA PHE A 206 -0.43 1.59 1.56
C PHE A 206 -0.20 1.60 3.06
N PHE A 207 -1.27 1.79 3.82
CA PHE A 207 -1.32 1.63 5.27
C PHE A 207 -1.83 0.24 5.57
N ALA A 208 -0.92 -0.68 5.90
CA ALA A 208 -1.31 -2.01 6.32
C ALA A 208 -2.24 -1.94 7.55
N PRO A 209 -3.28 -2.79 7.62
CA PRO A 209 -3.52 -3.92 6.72
C PRO A 209 -4.31 -3.59 5.44
N SER A 210 -5.03 -2.47 5.36
CA SER A 210 -6.19 -2.39 4.45
C SER A 210 -6.32 -1.10 3.62
N HIS A 211 -5.71 0.01 4.01
CA HIS A 211 -5.94 1.29 3.32
C HIS A 211 -4.91 1.57 2.25
N LEU A 212 -5.35 1.78 1.02
CA LEU A 212 -4.55 2.32 -0.05
C LEU A 212 -5.10 3.69 -0.47
N VAL A 213 -4.26 4.71 -0.46
CA VAL A 213 -4.62 6.08 -0.86
C VAL A 213 -3.62 6.64 -1.85
N VAL A 214 -4.09 7.55 -2.70
CA VAL A 214 -3.28 8.19 -3.74
C VAL A 214 -3.43 9.69 -3.65
N TRP A 215 -2.31 10.40 -3.55
CA TRP A 215 -2.23 11.83 -3.83
C TRP A 215 -1.73 12.03 -5.25
N SER A 216 -2.46 12.83 -6.03
CA SER A 216 -2.12 13.18 -7.41
C SER A 216 -1.85 14.68 -7.53
N VAL A 217 -0.73 15.05 -8.15
CA VAL A 217 -0.36 16.46 -8.35
C VAL A 217 -1.31 17.16 -9.33
N VAL A 218 -1.86 16.45 -10.32
CA VAL A 218 -2.86 17.02 -11.24
C VAL A 218 -4.18 17.29 -10.52
N GLU A 219 -4.61 16.37 -9.66
CA GLU A 219 -5.91 16.46 -8.99
C GLU A 219 -5.87 17.26 -7.68
N GLN A 220 -4.68 17.47 -7.11
CA GLN A 220 -4.45 18.18 -5.85
C GLN A 220 -5.35 17.67 -4.70
N ARG A 221 -5.57 16.35 -4.65
CA ARG A 221 -6.42 15.70 -3.64
C ARG A 221 -6.02 14.25 -3.41
N TRP A 222 -6.45 13.74 -2.25
CA TRP A 222 -6.40 12.33 -1.93
C TRP A 222 -7.57 11.58 -2.56
N THR A 223 -7.27 10.41 -3.11
CA THR A 223 -8.24 9.41 -3.58
C THR A 223 -8.05 8.14 -2.78
N GLN A 224 -9.13 7.64 -2.16
CA GLN A 224 -9.14 6.33 -1.52
C GLN A 224 -9.29 5.25 -2.59
N LEU A 225 -8.42 4.25 -2.54
CA LEU A 225 -8.51 3.05 -3.34
C LEU A 225 -9.09 1.95 -2.43
N LEU A 226 -10.27 1.45 -2.77
CA LEU A 226 -10.97 0.41 -2.01
C LEU A 226 -11.01 -0.91 -2.78
N ILE A 227 -10.79 -2.01 -2.06
CA ILE A 227 -11.06 -3.36 -2.57
C ILE A 227 -12.44 -3.73 -2.04
N GLY A 228 -13.38 -4.00 -2.94
CA GLY A 228 -14.75 -4.27 -2.53
C GLY A 228 -15.66 -4.63 -3.69
N SER A 229 -16.75 -5.33 -3.37
CA SER A 229 -17.87 -5.52 -4.27
C SER A 229 -19.07 -4.70 -3.80
N PHE A 230 -19.68 -3.95 -4.71
CA PHE A 230 -21.01 -3.35 -4.51
C PHE A 230 -22.13 -4.14 -5.21
N LYS A 231 -21.83 -5.27 -5.86
CA LYS A 231 -22.89 -6.12 -6.43
C LYS A 231 -23.46 -7.01 -5.34
N GLU A 232 -24.79 -7.01 -5.21
CA GLU A 232 -25.53 -7.81 -4.22
C GLU A 232 -25.21 -9.32 -4.28
N ASP A 233 -24.82 -9.82 -5.46
CA ASP A 233 -24.61 -11.26 -5.71
C ASP A 233 -23.15 -11.72 -5.57
N MET A 234 -22.20 -10.82 -5.36
CA MET A 234 -20.78 -11.20 -5.19
C MET A 234 -20.42 -11.23 -3.72
N THR A 235 -20.35 -12.45 -3.20
CA THR A 235 -19.79 -12.74 -1.88
C THR A 235 -18.31 -12.41 -1.86
N ALA A 236 -17.86 -11.77 -0.76
CA ALA A 236 -16.42 -11.67 -0.49
C ALA A 236 -15.79 -13.08 -0.52
N PRO A 237 -14.54 -13.22 -1.00
CA PRO A 237 -13.84 -14.50 -0.94
C PRO A 237 -13.87 -15.05 0.48
N GLU A 238 -14.03 -16.36 0.62
CA GLU A 238 -13.78 -17.00 1.91
C GLU A 238 -12.30 -16.82 2.25
N VAL A 239 -12.03 -16.01 3.27
CA VAL A 239 -10.68 -15.82 3.79
C VAL A 239 -10.38 -16.95 4.78
N ASP A 240 -9.26 -17.64 4.58
CA ASP A 240 -8.77 -18.64 5.52
C ASP A 240 -8.42 -17.96 6.87
N PHE A 241 -8.87 -18.58 7.97
CA PHE A 241 -8.42 -18.34 9.37
C PHE A 241 -8.06 -16.89 9.74
N ASP A 242 -9.06 -16.07 10.07
CA ASP A 242 -8.88 -14.74 10.68
C ASP A 242 -8.00 -13.75 9.90
N MET A 243 -7.75 -13.99 8.60
CA MET A 243 -6.98 -13.10 7.74
C MET A 243 -7.82 -11.92 7.23
N GLU A 244 -7.19 -10.75 7.18
CA GLU A 244 -7.69 -9.62 6.41
C GLU A 244 -7.65 -9.94 4.90
N LEU A 245 -8.61 -9.39 4.15
CA LEU A 245 -8.78 -9.70 2.72
C LEU A 245 -7.49 -9.51 1.89
N LEU A 246 -6.70 -8.47 2.20
CA LEU A 246 -5.46 -8.22 1.46
C LEU A 246 -4.35 -9.23 1.79
N GLN A 247 -4.32 -9.76 3.02
CA GLN A 247 -3.40 -10.85 3.40
C GLN A 247 -3.73 -12.13 2.63
N HIS A 248 -5.02 -12.40 2.39
CA HIS A 248 -5.44 -13.51 1.53
C HIS A 248 -4.92 -13.38 0.09
N TYR A 249 -5.12 -12.21 -0.55
CA TYR A 249 -4.60 -11.99 -1.91
C TYR A 249 -3.07 -12.01 -1.99
N GLU A 250 -2.40 -11.49 -0.96
CA GLU A 250 -0.95 -11.62 -0.83
C GLU A 250 -0.52 -13.09 -0.79
N GLY A 251 -1.18 -13.92 0.02
CA GLY A 251 -0.93 -15.36 0.09
C GLY A 251 -1.08 -16.04 -1.27
N LEU A 252 -2.18 -15.78 -1.98
CA LEU A 252 -2.41 -16.30 -3.33
C LEU A 252 -1.31 -15.87 -4.31
N PHE A 253 -0.90 -14.60 -4.27
CA PHE A 253 0.18 -14.11 -5.11
C PHE A 253 1.50 -14.83 -4.82
N LEU A 254 1.88 -14.95 -3.55
CA LEU A 254 3.14 -15.59 -3.15
C LEU A 254 3.17 -17.07 -3.57
N GLU A 255 2.06 -17.78 -3.38
CA GLU A 255 1.91 -19.17 -3.83
C GLU A 255 2.08 -19.28 -5.35
N ARG A 256 1.33 -18.48 -6.12
CA ARG A 256 1.34 -18.52 -7.60
C ARG A 256 2.68 -18.07 -8.18
N ALA A 257 3.36 -17.13 -7.54
CA ALA A 257 4.68 -16.65 -7.95
C ALA A 257 5.81 -17.61 -7.55
N GLY A 258 5.54 -18.63 -6.73
CA GLY A 258 6.56 -19.53 -6.18
C GLY A 258 7.57 -18.80 -5.30
N LEU A 259 7.10 -17.80 -4.54
CA LEU A 259 7.91 -17.00 -3.64
C LEU A 259 7.82 -17.55 -2.22
N ASP A 260 8.89 -18.21 -1.78
CA ASP A 260 8.99 -18.76 -0.43
C ASP A 260 9.55 -17.73 0.55
N GLY A 261 8.84 -17.49 1.66
CA GLY A 261 9.34 -16.67 2.77
C GLY A 261 8.23 -16.16 3.69
N PRO A 262 8.54 -15.88 4.98
CA PRO A 262 7.56 -15.24 5.85
C PRO A 262 7.32 -13.81 5.37
N SER A 263 6.06 -13.47 5.07
CA SER A 263 5.67 -12.08 4.83
C SER A 263 5.52 -11.35 6.17
N PRO A 264 6.11 -10.15 6.35
CA PRO A 264 5.89 -9.33 7.54
C PRO A 264 4.47 -8.73 7.60
N PHE A 265 3.67 -8.92 6.55
CA PHE A 265 2.28 -8.47 6.49
C PHE A 265 1.30 -9.57 6.92
N TYR A 266 1.78 -10.79 7.15
CA TYR A 266 0.98 -11.91 7.64
C TYR A 266 0.96 -11.92 9.18
N TYR A 267 -0.15 -11.46 9.76
CA TYR A 267 -0.35 -11.42 11.22
C TYR A 267 -1.84 -11.53 11.58
N GLY A 268 -2.11 -12.08 12.76
CA GLY A 268 -3.45 -12.08 13.36
C GLY A 268 -3.49 -11.17 14.58
N LEU A 269 -4.62 -10.47 14.77
CA LEU A 269 -4.89 -9.72 15.99
C LEU A 269 -5.73 -10.59 16.93
N GLY A 270 -5.17 -10.94 18.09
CA GLY A 270 -5.87 -11.68 19.13
C GLY A 270 -6.15 -10.81 20.35
N ALA A 271 -7.32 -10.95 20.96
CA ALA A 271 -7.55 -10.45 22.31
C ALA A 271 -6.80 -11.37 23.29
N GLY A 272 -5.66 -10.92 23.80
CA GLY A 272 -4.98 -11.62 24.89
C GLY A 272 -5.74 -11.41 26.19
N GLU A 273 -6.00 -12.49 26.95
CA GLU A 273 -6.22 -12.36 28.39
C GLU A 273 -4.90 -11.82 28.97
N LEU A 274 -4.90 -10.57 29.44
CA LEU A 274 -3.80 -10.04 30.23
C LEU A 274 -3.64 -10.97 31.43
N ALA A 275 -2.57 -11.77 31.45
CA ALA A 275 -2.17 -12.52 32.62
C ALA A 275 -2.07 -11.53 33.79
N SER A 276 -3.00 -11.66 34.74
CA SER A 276 -3.04 -10.88 35.96
C SER A 276 -1.94 -11.32 36.91
N ASP A 277 -0.69 -11.23 36.48
CA ASP A 277 0.47 -11.49 37.35
C ASP A 277 0.99 -10.13 37.85
N PHE A 278 0.13 -9.43 38.59
CA PHE A 278 0.61 -8.60 39.68
C PHE A 278 0.64 -9.49 40.92
N ASP A 279 1.65 -10.35 41.00
CA ASP A 279 2.05 -10.91 42.28
C ASP A 279 2.55 -9.75 43.14
N THR A 280 1.69 -9.34 44.06
CA THR A 280 2.05 -8.57 45.24
C THR A 280 3.01 -9.40 46.08
N GLU A 281 4.26 -8.94 46.22
CA GLU A 281 5.02 -9.07 47.47
C GLU A 281 5.29 -7.69 48.07
#